data_AF-C0B4Y9-F1
#
_entry.id   AF-C0B4Y9-F1
#
_cell.length_a   1.000
_cell.length_b   1.000
_cell.length_c   1.000
_cell.angle_alpha   90.00
_cell.angle_beta   90.00
_cell.angle_gamma   90.00
#
_symmetry.space_group_name_H-M   'P 1'
#
loop_
_entity.id
_entity.type
_entity.pdbx_description
1 polymer ?
#
loop_
_entity_poly.entity_id
_entity_poly.type
_entity_poly.pdbx_seq_one_letter_code
_entity_poly.pdbx_strand_id
1 'polypeptide(L)' 'MSKISVKNLDLYYGDFKALKNINLEIEPNKITAFIGPSGCGKSTLLKSINRMNDLVEGCRIDGEILLDGQNIFLKEWT' A
#
# COMPACT_ATOMS: atom_id res chain seq x y z
N MET A 1 -9.49 -16.61 -0.27
CA MET A 1 -9.33 -15.24 -0.79
C MET A 1 -8.45 -14.48 0.19
N SER A 2 -7.55 -13.63 -0.31
CA SER A 2 -6.74 -12.74 0.53
C SER A 2 -7.61 -11.67 1.20
N LYS A 3 -7.21 -11.20 2.38
CA LYS A 3 -7.85 -10.09 3.09
C LYS A 3 -7.41 -8.77 2.49
N ILE A 4 -6.11 -8.64 2.18
CA ILE A 4 -5.52 -7.49 1.49
C ILE A 4 -4.78 -7.99 0.26
N SER A 5 -5.01 -7.38 -0.90
CA SER A 5 -4.29 -7.61 -2.15
C SER A 5 -3.69 -6.30 -2.64
N VAL A 6 -2.38 -6.27 -2.88
CA VAL A 6 -1.64 -5.13 -3.42
C VAL A 6 -1.20 -5.49 -4.83
N LYS A 7 -1.54 -4.66 -5.82
CA LYS A 7 -1.30 -4.96 -7.24
C LYS A 7 -0.59 -3.79 -7.92
N ASN A 8 0.58 -4.08 -8.46
CA ASN A 8 1.42 -3.14 -9.23
C ASN A 8 1.57 -1.77 -8.54
N LEU A 9 1.72 -1.78 -7.21
CA LEU A 9 1.71 -0.55 -6.42
C LEU A 9 3.04 0.18 -6.55
N ASP A 10 2.97 1.41 -7.07
CA ASP A 10 4.04 2.39 -7.01
C ASP A 10 3.61 3.54 -6.09
N LEU A 11 4.54 4.04 -5.28
CA LEU A 11 4.29 5.19 -4.43
C LEU A 11 5.44 6.19 -4.52
N TYR A 12 5.07 7.46 -4.68
CA TYR A 12 5.99 8.58 -4.80
C TYR A 12 5.70 9.61 -3.71
N TYR A 13 6.75 10.13 -3.08
CA TYR A 13 6.71 11.35 -2.29
C TYR A 13 7.44 12.44 -3.07
N GLY A 14 6.70 13.34 -3.72
CA GLY A 14 7.28 14.22 -4.74
C GLY A 14 7.95 13.41 -5.84
N ASP A 15 9.22 13.71 -6.14
CA ASP A 15 10.00 12.99 -7.16
C ASP A 15 10.60 11.66 -6.67
N PHE A 16 10.55 11.39 -5.36
CA PHE A 16 11.14 10.19 -4.78
C PHE A 16 10.18 8.99 -4.85
N LYS A 17 10.55 7.98 -5.65
CA LYS A 17 9.81 6.71 -5.75
C LYS A 17 10.14 5.78 -4.58
N ALA A 18 9.31 5.84 -3.53
CA ALA A 18 9.47 5.13 -2.27
C ALA A 18 9.06 3.65 -2.34
N LEU A 19 8.00 3.32 -3.09
CA LEU A 19 7.60 1.93 -3.39
C LEU A 19 7.67 1.68 -4.89
N LYS A 20 8.16 0.51 -5.28
CA LYS A 20 8.47 0.15 -6.66
C LYS A 20 7.84 -1.20 -7.01
N ASN A 21 6.76 -1.17 -7.78
CA ASN A 21 6.04 -2.32 -8.32
C ASN A 21 5.73 -3.41 -7.28
N ILE A 22 5.13 -2.99 -6.16
CA ILE A 22 4.82 -3.92 -5.07
C ILE A 22 3.60 -4.76 -5.45
N ASN A 23 3.76 -6.08 -5.31
CA ASN A 23 2.71 -7.07 -5.48
C ASN A 23 2.72 -7.99 -4.26
N LEU A 24 1.61 -8.03 -3.52
CA LEU A 24 1.54 -8.72 -2.23
C LEU A 24 0.12 -9.20 -1.95
N GLU A 25 0.00 -10.40 -1.40
CA GLU A 25 -1.25 -10.94 -0.87
C GLU A 25 -1.10 -11.18 0.64
N ILE A 26 -2.04 -10.67 1.43
CA ILE A 26 -2.10 -10.90 2.88
C ILE A 26 -3.37 -11.70 3.18
N GLU A 27 -3.19 -12.86 3.78
CA GLU A 27 -4.29 -13.76 4.09
C GLU A 27 -5.05 -13.33 5.36
N PRO A 28 -6.37 -13.60 5.44
CA PRO A 28 -7.13 -13.39 6.67
C PRO A 28 -6.61 -14.30 7.79
N ASN A 29 -6.67 -13.82 9.03
CA ASN A 29 -6.33 -14.58 10.23
C ASN A 29 -4.89 -15.11 10.27
N LYS A 30 -3.96 -14.50 9.53
CA LYS A 30 -2.53 -14.80 9.58
C LYS A 30 -1.71 -13.63 10.11
N ILE A 31 -0.69 -13.95 10.89
CA ILE A 31 0.32 -12.98 11.29
C ILE A 31 1.27 -12.78 10.09
N THR A 32 1.37 -11.54 9.62
CA THR A 32 2.28 -11.15 8.52
C THR A 32 3.26 -10.12 9.05
N ALA A 33 4.56 -10.36 8.85
CA ALA A 33 5.63 -9.47 9.28
C ALA A 33 6.36 -8.87 8.08
N PHE A 34 6.56 -7.55 8.07
CA PHE A 34 7.43 -6.87 7.11
C PHE A 34 8.81 -6.67 7.73
N ILE A 35 9.83 -7.34 7.20
CA ILE A 35 11.20 -7.31 7.72
C ILE A 35 12.14 -6.81 6.63
N GLY A 36 13.09 -5.94 7.00
CA GLY A 36 14.06 -5.35 6.08
C GLY A 36 14.77 -4.14 6.69
N PRO A 37 15.86 -3.64 6.06
CA PRO A 37 16.69 -2.56 6.58
C PRO A 37 15.93 -1.22 6.69
N SER A 38 16.46 -0.27 7.45
CA SER A 38 15.88 1.08 7.53
C SER A 38 15.77 1.72 6.14
N GLY A 39 14.68 2.45 5.90
CA GLY A 39 14.45 3.12 4.61
C GLY A 39 13.96 2.23 3.45
N CYS A 40 13.81 0.92 3.64
CA CYS A 40 13.40 0.02 2.54
C CYS A 40 11.89 0.04 2.20
N GLY A 41 11.10 0.97 2.75
CA GLY A 41 9.68 1.15 2.40
C GLY A 41 8.65 0.40 3.25
N LYS A 42 9.04 -0.32 4.31
CA LYS A 42 8.09 -1.07 5.19
C LYS A 42 6.95 -0.20 5.73
N SER A 43 7.30 0.89 6.40
CA SER A 43 6.31 1.82 6.98
C SER A 43 5.51 2.54 5.90
N THR A 44 6.11 2.78 4.73
CA THR A 44 5.42 3.37 3.57
C THR A 44 4.35 2.43 3.03
N LEU A 45 4.64 1.14 2.89
CA LEU A 45 3.65 0.14 2.48
C LEU A 45 2.52 0.01 3.50
N LEU A 46 2.86 -0.07 4.79
CA LEU A 46 1.86 -0.14 5.86
C LEU A 46 0.94 1.10 5.86
N LYS A 47 1.50 2.30 5.67
CA LYS A 47 0.74 3.55 5.54
C LYS A 47 -0.13 3.62 4.28
N SER A 48 0.23 2.86 3.24
CA SER A 48 -0.57 2.80 2.01
C SER A 48 -1.84 1.97 2.25
N ILE A 49 -1.71 0.87 3.00
CA ILE A 49 -2.84 -0.03 3.33
C ILE A 49 -3.89 0.70 4.19
N ASN A 50 -3.48 1.49 5.17
CA ASN A 50 -4.41 2.26 6.02
C ASN A 50 -4.69 3.68 5.50
N ARG A 51 -4.23 4.01 4.28
CA ARG A 51 -4.42 5.29 3.59
C ARG A 51 -3.90 6.53 4.34
N MET A 52 -2.98 6.37 5.30
CA MET A 52 -2.33 7.51 5.94
C MET A 52 -1.50 8.35 4.97
N ASN A 53 -1.08 7.79 3.84
CA ASN A 53 -0.34 8.50 2.80
C ASN A 53 -1.18 9.56 2.07
N ASP A 54 -2.51 9.44 2.06
CA ASP A 54 -3.40 10.42 1.42
C ASP A 54 -3.32 11.81 2.07
N LEU A 55 -2.87 11.86 3.34
CA LEU A 55 -2.66 13.09 4.11
C LEU A 55 -1.29 13.74 3.85
N VAL A 56 -0.42 13.09 3.07
CA VAL A 56 0.92 13.58 2.77
C VAL A 56 0.88 14.35 1.46
N GLU A 57 1.18 15.66 1.53
CA GLU A 57 1.25 16.51 0.34
C GLU A 57 2.28 15.97 -0.67
N GLY A 58 1.91 15.99 -1.95
CA GLY A 58 2.76 15.46 -3.02
C GLY A 58 2.90 13.92 -3.02
N CYS A 59 2.10 13.21 -2.21
CA CYS A 59 2.02 11.76 -2.31
C CYS A 59 1.21 11.36 -3.54
N ARG A 60 1.79 10.50 -4.37
CA ARG A 60 1.13 9.92 -5.55
C ARG A 60 1.22 8.41 -5.47
N ILE A 61 0.10 7.75 -5.72
CA ILE A 61 -0.03 6.30 -5.72
C ILE A 61 -0.53 5.87 -7.09
N ASP A 62 0.16 4.91 -7.71
CA ASP A 62 -0.33 4.18 -8.88
C ASP A 62 -0.53 2.71 -8.50
N GLY A 63 -1.50 2.05 -9.14
CA GLY A 63 -1.87 0.67 -8.83
C GLY A 63 -3.02 0.59 -7.83
N GLU A 64 -3.18 -0.58 -7.20
CA GLU A 64 -4.36 -0.87 -6.38
C GLU A 64 -3.99 -1.52 -5.05
N ILE A 65 -4.76 -1.18 -4.01
CA ILE A 65 -4.84 -1.97 -2.78
C ILE A 65 -6.31 -2.33 -2.60
N LEU A 66 -6.58 -3.63 -2.54
CA LEU A 66 -7.90 -4.18 -2.33
C LEU A 66 -8.01 -4.68 -0.89
N LEU A 67 -9.01 -4.20 -0.16
CA LEU A 67 -9.42 -4.76 1.14
C LEU A 67 -10.74 -5.51 0.92
N ASP A 68 -10.78 -6.79 1.27
CA ASP A 68 -11.94 -7.66 1.01
C ASP A 68 -12.40 -7.63 -0.46
N GLY A 69 -11.45 -7.52 -1.39
CA GLY A 69 -11.71 -7.49 -2.83
C GLY A 69 -12.18 -6.14 -3.38
N GLN A 70 -12.26 -5.11 -2.56
CA GLN A 70 -12.67 -3.77 -2.97
C GLN A 70 -11.50 -2.79 -2.93
N ASN A 71 -11.30 -2.04 -4.01
CA ASN A 71 -10.19 -1.09 -4.13
C ASN A 71 -10.41 0.11 -3.20
N ILE A 72 -9.51 0.30 -2.24
CA ILE A 72 -9.64 1.29 -1.17
C ILE A 72 -9.42 2.74 -1.65
N PHE A 73 -8.95 2.97 -2.87
CA PHE A 73 -8.72 4.31 -3.42
C PHE A 73 -9.86 4.83 -4.30
N LEU A 74 -10.93 4.04 -4.49
CA LEU A 74 -12.11 4.48 -5.24
C LEU A 74 -12.95 5.46 -4.40
N LYS A 75 -13.58 6.45 -5.07
CA LYS A 75 -14.39 7.49 -4.41
C LYS A 75 -15.53 6.96 -3.55
N GLU A 76 -16.02 5.76 -3.83
CA GLU A 76 -17.13 5.13 -3.09
C GLU A 76 -16.72 4.62 -1.70
N TRP A 77 -15.43 4.63 -1.40
CA TRP A 77 -14.84 4.21 -0.12
C TRP A 77 -14.63 5.36 0.88
N THR A 78 -14.92 6.61 0.51
CA THR A 78 -14.80 7.83 1.36
C THR A 78 -16.09 8.61 1.36
#